data_AF-A0A1B6IFA9-F1
#
_entry.id   AF-A0A1B6IFA9-F1
#
_cell.length_a   1.000
_cell.length_b   1.000
_cell.length_c   1.000
_cell.angle_alpha   90.00
_cell.angle_beta   90.00
_cell.angle_gamma   90.00
#
_symmetry.space_group_name_H-M   'P 1'
#
loop_
_entity.id
_entity.type
_entity.pdbx_description
1 polymer ?
#
loop_
_entity_poly.entity_id
_entity_poly.type
_entity_poly.pdbx_seq_one_letter_code
_entity_poly.pdbx_strand_id
1 'polypeptide(L)'
;MASLINQQMYPPSHKTVFVLDHTPYFGISSEELLEFDFTKARGPGFIPLAPIVKSLWTCIVEAALEYCRAVWDIFPQHNKLIRFVVSDTQAHALNEWNTTQQNTGFLLNALSSVGIPPRAGGGDFSIIHGLQRAVQAMCECSEAQHEKRTALNENATKVLNRGRVICLTSARDNASIKSLEEIFQSELVQANKVAAASDQFLTC
;
A
#
# COMPACT_ATOMS: atom_id res chain seq x y z
N MET A 1 28.52 -17.71 1.68
CA MET A 1 28.28 -16.83 0.50
C MET A 1 26.87 -16.98 -0.08
N ALA A 2 26.37 -18.19 -0.38
CA ALA A 2 25.03 -18.39 -0.94
C ALA A 2 23.86 -17.87 -0.06
N SER A 3 23.99 -17.90 1.28
CA SER A 3 22.96 -17.38 2.20
C SER A 3 22.87 -15.84 2.20
N LEU A 4 23.99 -15.13 2.05
CA LEU A 4 24.04 -13.67 1.93
C LEU A 4 23.48 -13.20 0.58
N ILE A 5 23.77 -13.93 -0.50
CA ILE A 5 23.22 -13.66 -1.85
C ILE A 5 21.70 -13.91 -1.88
N ASN A 6 21.22 -14.98 -1.21
CA ASN A 6 19.78 -15.23 -1.09
C ASN A 6 19.06 -14.18 -0.23
N GLN A 7 19.70 -13.65 0.83
CA GLN A 7 19.18 -12.52 1.61
C GLN A 7 19.18 -11.21 0.81
N GLN A 8 20.14 -11.01 -0.11
CA GLN A 8 20.17 -9.88 -1.03
C GLN A 8 19.08 -9.94 -2.11
N MET A 9 18.63 -11.15 -2.50
CA MET A 9 17.71 -11.32 -3.63
C MET A 9 16.25 -10.98 -3.29
N TYR A 10 15.79 -11.28 -2.07
CA TYR A 10 14.43 -10.95 -1.59
C TYR A 10 14.45 -10.33 -0.19
N PRO A 11 14.95 -9.09 -0.04
CA PRO A 11 14.90 -8.37 1.23
C PRO A 11 13.44 -8.00 1.60
N PRO A 12 13.15 -7.56 2.83
CA PRO A 12 11.82 -7.05 3.21
C PRO A 12 11.32 -5.88 2.36
N SER A 13 12.18 -5.22 1.57
CA SER A 13 11.77 -4.18 0.61
C SER A 13 11.39 -4.74 -0.76
N HIS A 14 11.52 -6.04 -1.02
CA HIS A 14 11.15 -6.65 -2.30
C HIS A 14 9.65 -6.50 -2.58
N LYS A 15 8.81 -6.80 -1.58
CA LYS A 15 7.36 -6.62 -1.62
C LYS A 15 6.93 -5.62 -0.55
N THR A 16 6.31 -4.52 -0.96
CA THR A 16 5.70 -3.54 -0.06
C THR A 16 4.22 -3.46 -0.36
N VAL A 17 3.36 -3.57 0.65
CA VAL A 17 1.91 -3.34 0.52
C VAL A 17 1.56 -2.07 1.29
N PHE A 18 1.03 -1.07 0.59
CA PHE A 18 0.33 0.05 1.20
C PHE A 18 -1.11 -0.36 1.49
N VAL A 19 -1.56 -0.13 2.72
CA VAL A 19 -2.96 -0.24 3.12
C VAL A 19 -3.44 1.16 3.46
N LEU A 20 -4.36 1.67 2.65
CA LEU A 20 -4.90 3.02 2.78
C LEU A 20 -6.31 2.97 3.36
N ASP A 21 -6.53 3.74 4.41
CA ASP A 21 -7.83 3.90 5.04
C ASP A 21 -8.73 4.82 4.20
N HIS A 22 -9.85 4.26 3.72
CA HIS A 22 -10.88 4.96 2.97
C HIS A 22 -12.21 4.99 3.72
N THR A 23 -12.14 4.89 5.05
CA THR A 23 -13.32 5.10 5.90
C THR A 23 -13.76 6.57 5.85
N PRO A 24 -15.02 6.89 6.20
CA PRO A 24 -15.51 8.26 6.21
C PRO A 24 -14.66 9.26 7.01
N TYR A 25 -13.92 8.77 8.01
CA TYR A 25 -13.01 9.60 8.80
C TYR A 25 -11.92 10.25 7.93
N PHE A 26 -11.42 9.55 6.91
CA PHE A 26 -10.39 10.10 6.02
C PHE A 26 -10.91 11.17 5.06
N GLY A 27 -12.23 11.39 5.00
CA GLY A 27 -12.84 12.48 4.24
C GLY A 27 -12.76 13.85 4.92
N ILE A 28 -12.31 13.92 6.19
CA ILE A 28 -12.21 15.19 6.92
C ILE A 28 -11.00 16.02 6.47
N SER A 29 -11.06 17.32 6.77
CA SER A 29 -9.99 18.29 6.53
C SER A 29 -8.69 17.90 7.23
N SER A 30 -7.55 18.11 6.57
CA SER A 30 -6.22 18.06 7.20
C SER A 30 -5.90 19.30 8.04
N GLU A 31 -6.77 20.31 8.01
CA GLU A 31 -6.65 21.61 8.70
C GLU A 31 -5.45 22.48 8.27
N GLU A 32 -4.60 21.97 7.38
CA GLU A 32 -3.51 22.71 6.74
C GLU A 32 -4.05 23.57 5.59
N LEU A 33 -3.99 24.89 5.76
CA LEU A 33 -4.41 25.85 4.76
C LEU A 33 -3.41 25.92 3.60
N LEU A 34 -3.91 25.73 2.39
CA LEU A 34 -3.15 25.88 1.16
C LEU A 34 -3.58 27.16 0.45
N GLU A 35 -2.64 28.08 0.31
CA GLU A 35 -2.83 29.25 -0.54
C GLU A 35 -2.83 28.82 -2.01
N PHE A 36 -3.91 29.14 -2.71
CA PHE A 36 -4.11 28.78 -4.10
C PHE A 36 -4.36 30.04 -4.92
N ASP A 37 -3.28 30.68 -5.38
CA ASP A 37 -3.34 31.90 -6.21
C ASP A 37 -2.67 31.67 -7.57
N PHE A 38 -3.47 31.61 -8.63
CA PHE A 38 -2.99 31.47 -10.01
C PHE A 38 -2.87 32.79 -10.76
N THR A 39 -3.15 33.93 -10.13
CA THR A 39 -3.35 35.18 -10.87
C THR A 39 -2.04 35.99 -11.00
N LYS A 40 -1.52 36.07 -12.23
CA LYS A 40 -0.37 36.92 -12.58
C LYS A 40 -0.65 38.43 -12.53
N ALA A 41 -1.85 38.87 -12.14
CA ALA A 41 -2.29 40.26 -12.24
C ALA A 41 -2.73 40.83 -10.88
N ARG A 42 -1.77 41.32 -10.10
CA ARG A 42 -2.04 42.10 -8.88
C ARG A 42 -2.30 43.56 -9.25
N GLY A 43 -3.56 43.88 -9.57
CA GLY A 43 -4.04 45.25 -9.72
C GLY A 43 -4.63 45.81 -8.41
N PRO A 44 -4.81 47.13 -8.29
CA PRO A 44 -5.54 47.73 -7.17
C PRO A 44 -6.97 47.17 -7.10
N GLY A 45 -7.41 46.74 -5.92
CA GLY A 45 -8.76 46.15 -5.71
C GLY A 45 -8.84 44.62 -5.85
N PHE A 46 -7.70 43.94 -5.98
CA PHE A 46 -7.66 42.47 -6.02
C PHE A 46 -8.07 41.84 -4.68
N ILE A 47 -9.03 40.91 -4.72
CA ILE A 47 -9.45 40.09 -3.58
C ILE A 47 -8.82 38.70 -3.74
N PRO A 48 -7.98 38.25 -2.80
CA PRO A 48 -7.38 36.93 -2.87
C PRO A 48 -8.43 35.82 -2.76
N LEU A 49 -8.18 34.69 -3.44
CA LEU A 49 -9.02 33.51 -3.30
C LEU A 49 -8.94 32.97 -1.87
N ALA A 50 -10.06 32.42 -1.39
CA ALA A 50 -10.08 31.75 -0.11
C ALA A 50 -9.12 30.54 -0.14
N PRO A 51 -8.31 30.33 0.92
CA PRO A 51 -7.46 29.14 1.03
C PRO A 51 -8.30 27.86 0.95
N ILE A 52 -7.69 26.81 0.42
CA ILE A 52 -8.29 25.47 0.37
C ILE A 52 -7.56 24.54 1.33
N VAL A 53 -8.20 23.43 1.68
CA VAL A 53 -7.61 22.37 2.52
C VAL A 53 -7.69 21.05 1.79
N LYS A 54 -6.74 20.17 2.06
CA LYS A 54 -6.82 18.77 1.61
C LYS A 54 -7.63 17.95 2.61
N SER A 55 -8.15 16.83 2.15
CA SER A 55 -8.64 15.80 3.07
C SER A 55 -7.48 14.95 3.58
N LEU A 56 -7.66 14.27 4.72
CA LEU A 56 -6.68 13.28 5.18
C LEU A 56 -6.41 12.20 4.11
N TRP A 57 -7.45 11.78 3.39
CA TRP A 57 -7.34 10.87 2.25
C TRP A 57 -6.39 11.41 1.17
N THR A 58 -6.61 12.65 0.74
CA THR A 58 -5.75 13.30 -0.25
C THR A 58 -4.29 13.33 0.24
N CYS A 59 -4.05 13.66 1.50
CA CYS A 59 -2.72 13.68 2.09
C CYS A 59 -2.03 12.31 2.06
N ILE A 60 -2.73 11.23 2.47
CA ILE A 60 -2.12 9.89 2.48
C ILE A 60 -1.90 9.34 1.07
N VAL A 61 -2.79 9.64 0.12
CA VAL A 61 -2.64 9.24 -1.28
C VAL A 61 -1.43 9.93 -1.92
N GLU A 62 -1.28 11.24 -1.73
CA GLU A 62 -0.13 11.99 -2.23
C GLU A 62 1.18 11.48 -1.63
N ALA A 63 1.22 11.26 -0.30
CA ALA A 63 2.40 10.75 0.37
C ALA A 63 2.80 9.35 -0.12
N ALA A 64 1.81 8.45 -0.32
CA ALA A 64 2.06 7.10 -0.81
C ALA A 64 2.52 7.10 -2.29
N LEU A 65 1.93 7.94 -3.14
CA LEU A 65 2.36 8.09 -4.54
C LEU A 65 3.77 8.68 -4.64
N GLU A 66 4.10 9.67 -3.82
CA GLU A 66 5.43 10.27 -3.79
C GLU A 66 6.49 9.28 -3.29
N TYR A 67 6.15 8.45 -2.30
CA TYR A 67 7.00 7.32 -1.90
C TYR A 67 7.27 6.38 -3.09
N CYS A 68 6.25 6.03 -3.86
CA CYS A 68 6.40 5.14 -5.01
C CYS A 68 7.30 5.77 -6.09
N ARG A 69 7.08 7.05 -6.40
CA ARG A 69 7.91 7.80 -7.35
C ARG A 69 9.37 7.77 -6.93
N ALA A 70 9.68 8.12 -5.68
CA ALA A 70 11.04 8.11 -5.16
C ALA A 70 11.67 6.71 -5.20
N VAL A 71 10.92 5.66 -4.82
CA VAL A 71 11.42 4.28 -4.88
C VAL A 71 11.72 3.85 -6.30
N TRP A 72 10.82 4.10 -7.25
CA TRP A 72 11.02 3.67 -8.64
C TRP A 72 12.07 4.49 -9.38
N ASP A 73 12.27 5.76 -9.01
CA ASP A 73 13.38 6.57 -9.54
C ASP A 73 14.75 6.05 -9.06
N ILE A 74 14.85 5.62 -7.79
CA ILE A 74 16.09 5.09 -7.20
C ILE A 74 16.34 3.62 -7.61
N PHE A 75 15.29 2.83 -7.74
CA PHE A 75 15.33 1.39 -8.05
C PHE A 75 14.60 1.07 -9.37
N PRO A 76 15.10 1.54 -10.52
CA PRO A 76 14.42 1.43 -11.82
C PRO A 76 14.35 0.00 -12.36
N GLN A 77 15.05 -0.96 -11.76
CA GLN A 77 15.06 -2.37 -12.16
C GLN A 77 13.77 -3.12 -11.80
N HIS A 78 12.74 -2.42 -11.31
CA HIS A 78 11.43 -2.97 -10.91
C HIS A 78 11.51 -4.16 -9.92
N ASN A 79 12.61 -4.27 -9.16
CA ASN A 79 12.82 -5.31 -8.15
C ASN A 79 12.23 -4.92 -6.77
N LYS A 80 11.70 -3.70 -6.67
CA LYS A 80 10.90 -3.18 -5.55
C LYS A 80 9.46 -3.07 -5.99
N LEU A 81 8.69 -4.09 -5.66
CA LEU A 81 7.28 -4.17 -6.02
C LEU A 81 6.45 -3.53 -4.91
N ILE A 82 5.51 -2.68 -5.31
CA ILE A 82 4.60 -1.96 -4.42
C ILE A 82 3.17 -2.29 -4.83
N ARG A 83 2.37 -2.72 -3.86
CA ARG A 83 0.94 -2.98 -4.02
C ARG A 83 0.11 -2.03 -3.17
N PHE A 84 -1.02 -1.58 -3.69
CA PHE A 84 -1.98 -0.76 -2.98
C PHE A 84 -3.22 -1.57 -2.67
N VAL A 85 -3.64 -1.49 -1.42
CA VAL A 85 -4.93 -1.98 -0.93
C VAL A 85 -5.64 -0.80 -0.30
N VAL A 86 -6.83 -0.51 -0.76
CA VAL A 86 -7.72 0.48 -0.14
C VAL A 86 -8.75 -0.25 0.71
N SER A 87 -9.02 0.25 1.91
CA SER A 87 -9.93 -0.38 2.86
C SER A 87 -11.08 0.54 3.23
N ASP A 88 -12.30 0.08 2.96
CA ASP A 88 -13.55 0.72 3.38
C ASP A 88 -14.43 -0.30 4.13
N THR A 89 -15.67 -0.50 3.67
CA THR A 89 -16.50 -1.67 4.00
C THR A 89 -15.90 -3.01 3.54
N GLN A 90 -14.94 -3.00 2.63
CA GLN A 90 -14.20 -4.17 2.16
C GLN A 90 -12.79 -3.76 1.72
N ALA A 91 -11.98 -4.73 1.29
CA ALA A 91 -10.66 -4.48 0.76
C ALA A 91 -10.66 -4.44 -0.77
N HIS A 92 -10.02 -3.42 -1.34
CA HIS A 92 -9.87 -3.25 -2.78
C HIS A 92 -8.38 -3.25 -3.14
N ALA A 93 -7.90 -4.33 -3.76
CA ALA A 93 -6.54 -4.38 -4.30
C ALA A 93 -6.50 -3.62 -5.64
N LEU A 94 -5.66 -2.59 -5.74
CA LEU A 94 -5.62 -1.71 -6.90
C LEU A 94 -4.67 -2.20 -7.99
N ASN A 95 -3.68 -3.01 -7.62
CA ASN A 95 -2.69 -3.59 -8.50
C ASN A 95 -2.20 -4.94 -7.95
N GLU A 96 -1.30 -5.59 -8.66
CA GLU A 96 -0.71 -6.89 -8.36
C GLU A 96 0.83 -6.82 -8.35
N TRP A 97 1.49 -7.96 -8.10
CA TRP A 97 2.95 -8.10 -8.19
C TRP A 97 3.45 -8.18 -9.64
N ASN A 98 2.87 -7.37 -10.53
CA ASN A 98 3.18 -7.28 -11.94
C ASN A 98 4.03 -6.02 -12.21
N THR A 99 5.16 -6.20 -12.88
CA THR A 99 6.13 -5.13 -13.21
C THR A 99 5.53 -4.03 -14.09
N THR A 100 4.61 -4.36 -14.99
CA THR A 100 3.92 -3.39 -15.87
C THR A 100 3.02 -2.41 -15.11
N GLN A 101 2.59 -2.79 -13.90
CA GLN A 101 1.76 -1.97 -13.02
C GLN A 101 2.59 -1.13 -12.02
N GLN A 102 3.93 -1.25 -12.03
CA GLN A 102 4.84 -0.54 -11.13
C GLN A 102 5.19 0.85 -11.67
N ASN A 103 4.17 1.67 -11.91
CA ASN A 103 4.33 3.04 -12.35
C ASN A 103 3.24 3.94 -11.75
N THR A 104 3.56 5.23 -11.59
CA THR A 104 2.68 6.19 -10.93
C THR A 104 1.41 6.47 -11.73
N GLY A 105 1.47 6.40 -13.06
CA GLY A 105 0.30 6.58 -13.93
C GLY A 105 -0.77 5.51 -13.70
N PHE A 106 -0.37 4.25 -13.57
CA PHE A 106 -1.27 3.14 -13.27
C PHE A 106 -1.94 3.32 -11.90
N LEU A 107 -1.13 3.58 -10.85
CA LEU A 107 -1.66 3.78 -9.51
C LEU A 107 -2.59 5.00 -9.41
N LEU A 108 -2.21 6.12 -10.06
CA LEU A 108 -3.04 7.32 -10.08
C LEU A 108 -4.40 7.07 -10.76
N ASN A 109 -4.41 6.32 -11.86
CA ASN A 109 -5.65 5.94 -12.52
C ASN A 109 -6.55 5.06 -11.62
N ALA A 110 -5.96 4.05 -10.97
CA ALA A 110 -6.69 3.18 -10.06
C ALA A 110 -7.25 3.95 -8.86
N LEU A 111 -6.44 4.81 -8.22
CA LEU A 111 -6.86 5.67 -7.10
C LEU A 111 -7.92 6.70 -7.53
N SER A 112 -7.85 7.21 -8.76
CA SER A 112 -8.89 8.11 -9.28
C SER A 112 -10.23 7.39 -9.45
N SER A 113 -10.22 6.09 -9.76
CA SER A 113 -11.42 5.26 -9.87
C SER A 113 -12.04 4.93 -8.51
N VAL A 114 -11.22 4.85 -7.45
CA VAL A 114 -11.69 4.73 -6.05
C VAL A 114 -12.38 6.02 -5.60
N GLY A 115 -11.82 7.18 -5.95
CA GLY A 115 -12.39 8.48 -5.61
C GLY A 115 -12.19 8.89 -4.14
N ILE A 116 -13.05 9.79 -3.66
CA ILE A 116 -13.00 10.31 -2.29
C ILE A 116 -13.67 9.35 -1.29
N PRO A 117 -13.32 9.39 0.00
CA PRO A 117 -13.98 8.58 1.01
C PRO A 117 -15.49 8.82 1.04
N PRO A 118 -16.29 7.78 1.31
CA PRO A 118 -17.72 7.92 1.41
C PRO A 118 -18.10 8.83 2.58
N ARG A 119 -19.27 9.46 2.48
CA ARG A 119 -19.83 10.20 3.61
C ARG A 119 -20.25 9.22 4.71
N ALA A 120 -20.23 9.69 5.96
CA ALA A 120 -20.66 8.88 7.10
C ALA A 120 -22.05 8.26 6.83
N GLY A 121 -22.13 6.93 6.97
CA GLY A 121 -23.31 6.11 6.67
C GLY A 121 -23.24 4.77 7.41
N GLY A 122 -24.29 3.95 7.29
CA GLY A 122 -24.45 2.69 8.06
C GLY A 122 -23.60 1.50 7.58
N GLY A 123 -22.41 1.72 7.05
CA GLY A 123 -21.50 0.66 6.60
C GLY A 123 -20.52 0.23 7.69
N ASP A 124 -20.07 -1.03 7.64
CA ASP A 124 -19.02 -1.55 8.52
C ASP A 124 -17.63 -1.13 8.01
N PHE A 125 -17.34 0.17 8.11
CA PHE A 125 -16.09 0.76 7.63
C PHE A 125 -14.93 0.40 8.56
N SER A 126 -13.92 -0.29 8.02
CA SER A 126 -12.77 -0.70 8.82
C SER A 126 -11.51 -0.88 7.99
N ILE A 127 -10.36 -0.51 8.56
CA ILE A 127 -9.03 -0.77 8.00
C ILE A 127 -8.64 -2.26 8.04
N ILE A 128 -9.34 -3.05 8.86
CA ILE A 128 -9.03 -4.47 9.10
C ILE A 128 -9.15 -5.28 7.79
N HIS A 129 -10.15 -4.98 6.95
CA HIS A 129 -10.31 -5.64 5.66
C HIS A 129 -9.05 -5.51 4.81
N GLY A 130 -8.48 -4.30 4.74
CA GLY A 130 -7.26 -4.01 4.02
C GLY A 130 -6.04 -4.72 4.60
N LEU A 131 -5.93 -4.80 5.93
CA LEU A 131 -4.87 -5.55 6.61
C LEU A 131 -4.93 -7.04 6.27
N GLN A 132 -6.12 -7.65 6.29
CA GLN A 132 -6.34 -9.04 5.89
C GLN A 132 -5.92 -9.27 4.43
N ARG A 133 -6.35 -8.39 3.51
CA ARG A 133 -5.99 -8.49 2.10
C ARG A 133 -4.50 -8.27 1.86
N ALA A 134 -3.84 -7.43 2.67
CA ALA A 134 -2.40 -7.21 2.60
C ALA A 134 -1.62 -8.46 3.00
N VAL A 135 -2.03 -9.18 4.05
CA VAL A 135 -1.44 -10.48 4.41
C VAL A 135 -1.59 -11.48 3.26
N GLN A 136 -2.77 -11.57 2.65
CA GLN A 136 -2.99 -12.45 1.50
C GLN A 136 -2.10 -12.07 0.31
N ALA A 137 -1.99 -10.78 0.00
CA ALA A 137 -1.11 -10.29 -1.04
C ALA A 137 0.35 -10.63 -0.76
N MET A 138 0.78 -10.55 0.49
CA MET A 138 2.13 -10.93 0.91
C MET A 138 2.45 -12.40 0.63
N CYS A 139 1.46 -13.30 0.72
CA CYS A 139 1.61 -14.72 0.42
C CYS A 139 1.70 -15.03 -1.09
N GLU A 140 1.25 -14.13 -1.96
CA GLU A 140 1.32 -14.31 -3.42
C GLU A 140 2.77 -14.23 -3.92
N CYS A 141 3.14 -15.08 -4.89
CA CYS A 141 4.46 -15.02 -5.52
C CYS A 141 4.58 -13.78 -6.42
N SER A 142 5.71 -13.09 -6.39
CA SER A 142 6.10 -12.23 -7.51
C SER A 142 6.54 -13.06 -8.72
N GLU A 143 6.58 -12.46 -9.91
CA GLU A 143 7.11 -13.08 -11.14
C GLU A 143 8.52 -13.65 -10.90
N ALA A 144 9.41 -12.84 -10.33
CA ALA A 144 10.78 -13.25 -10.01
C ALA A 144 10.87 -14.37 -8.96
N GLN A 145 9.93 -14.42 -7.99
CA GLN A 145 9.85 -15.53 -7.03
C GLN A 145 9.32 -16.80 -7.69
N HIS A 146 8.35 -16.66 -8.60
CA HIS A 146 7.77 -17.78 -9.34
C HIS A 146 8.80 -18.42 -10.28
N GLU A 147 9.51 -17.62 -11.06
CA GLU A 147 10.60 -18.08 -11.94
C GLU A 147 11.68 -18.84 -11.18
N LYS A 148 12.12 -18.33 -10.03
CA LYS A 148 13.11 -19.02 -9.20
C LYS A 148 12.58 -20.34 -8.64
N ARG A 149 11.28 -20.40 -8.32
CA ARG A 149 10.63 -21.61 -7.82
C ARG A 149 10.51 -22.70 -8.89
N THR A 150 10.29 -22.31 -10.15
CA THR A 150 10.13 -23.23 -11.28
C THR A 150 11.42 -23.53 -12.01
N ALA A 151 12.50 -22.79 -11.75
CA ALA A 151 13.82 -23.07 -12.28
C ALA A 151 14.30 -24.48 -11.87
N LEU A 152 14.49 -25.35 -12.87
CA LEU A 152 14.89 -26.77 -12.76
C LEU A 152 16.35 -26.97 -12.31
N ASN A 153 16.88 -26.12 -11.43
CA ASN A 153 18.23 -26.28 -10.90
C ASN A 153 18.22 -27.30 -9.74
N GLU A 154 19.20 -28.22 -9.76
CA GLU A 154 19.38 -29.34 -8.80
C GLU A 154 19.49 -28.89 -7.33
N ASN A 155 19.70 -27.59 -7.09
CA ASN A 155 19.61 -26.96 -5.77
C ASN A 155 18.27 -26.22 -5.62
N ALA A 156 17.17 -26.96 -5.49
CA ALA A 156 15.84 -26.44 -5.15
C ALA A 156 15.89 -25.74 -3.79
N THR A 157 16.33 -24.48 -3.79
CA THR A 157 16.49 -23.68 -2.58
C THR A 157 15.15 -23.04 -2.25
N LYS A 158 14.72 -23.17 -0.99
CA LYS A 158 13.51 -22.54 -0.47
C LYS A 158 13.48 -21.07 -0.87
N VAL A 159 12.48 -20.67 -1.65
CA VAL A 159 12.28 -19.26 -2.05
C VAL A 159 11.94 -18.46 -0.81
N LEU A 160 12.76 -17.45 -0.52
CA LEU A 160 12.49 -16.55 0.60
C LEU A 160 11.35 -15.62 0.20
N ASN A 161 10.39 -15.49 1.11
CA ASN A 161 9.29 -14.55 1.00
C ASN A 161 9.32 -13.62 2.20
N ARG A 162 9.62 -12.36 1.94
CA ARG A 162 9.67 -11.28 2.94
C ARG A 162 9.06 -10.05 2.32
N GLY A 163 8.51 -9.19 3.15
CA GLY A 163 8.07 -7.88 2.70
C GLY A 163 7.74 -6.97 3.86
N ARG A 164 7.03 -5.89 3.52
CA ARG A 164 6.61 -4.84 4.43
C ARG A 164 5.17 -4.47 4.15
N VAL A 165 4.40 -4.26 5.21
CA VAL A 165 3.09 -3.62 5.12
C VAL A 165 3.20 -2.22 5.73
N ILE A 166 2.73 -1.21 5.00
CA ILE A 166 2.65 0.18 5.47
C ILE A 166 1.17 0.53 5.55
N CYS A 167 0.65 0.64 6.76
CA CYS A 167 -0.74 0.99 7.02
C CYS A 167 -0.85 2.49 7.30
N LEU A 168 -1.66 3.22 6.52
CA LEU A 168 -1.96 4.63 6.72
C LEU A 168 -3.42 4.74 7.17
N THR A 169 -3.61 4.90 8.48
CA THR A 169 -4.91 4.95 9.16
C THR A 169 -4.86 5.91 10.35
N SER A 170 -6.01 6.18 10.94
CA SER A 170 -6.17 6.99 12.14
C SER A 170 -6.55 6.08 13.30
N ALA A 171 -5.74 6.07 14.35
CA ALA A 171 -6.03 5.34 15.58
C ALA A 171 -6.27 6.34 16.72
N ARG A 172 -7.24 6.03 17.58
CA ARG A 172 -7.62 6.90 18.69
C ARG A 172 -6.54 6.98 19.77
N ASP A 173 -5.92 5.84 20.05
CA ASP A 173 -4.95 5.66 21.13
C ASP A 173 -3.99 4.49 20.85
N ASN A 174 -2.99 4.34 21.72
CA ASN A 174 -2.00 3.26 21.62
C ASN A 174 -2.62 1.86 21.77
N ALA A 175 -3.73 1.72 22.49
CA ALA A 175 -4.42 0.44 22.65
C ALA A 175 -5.07 0.00 21.33
N SER A 176 -5.66 0.95 20.59
CA SER A 176 -6.23 0.72 19.27
C SER A 176 -5.15 0.32 18.27
N ILE A 177 -3.98 0.97 18.31
CA ILE A 177 -2.81 0.61 17.47
C ILE A 177 -2.38 -0.83 17.77
N LYS A 178 -2.22 -1.18 19.04
CA LYS A 178 -1.83 -2.52 19.46
C LYS A 178 -2.86 -3.58 19.03
N SER A 179 -4.15 -3.26 19.11
CA SER A 179 -5.20 -4.16 18.63
C SER A 179 -5.08 -4.43 17.12
N LEU A 180 -4.73 -3.43 16.31
CA LEU A 180 -4.50 -3.62 14.87
C LEU A 180 -3.27 -4.49 14.60
N GLU A 181 -2.19 -4.31 15.36
CA GLU A 181 -0.99 -5.16 15.28
C GLU A 181 -1.29 -6.62 15.64
N GLU A 182 -2.07 -6.86 16.70
CA GLU A 182 -2.48 -8.19 17.13
C GLU A 182 -3.38 -8.88 16.09
N ILE A 183 -4.33 -8.14 15.51
CA ILE A 183 -5.17 -8.63 14.40
C ILE A 183 -4.30 -9.01 13.21
N PHE A 184 -3.40 -8.12 12.78
CA PHE A 184 -2.50 -8.38 11.66
C PHE A 184 -1.61 -9.61 11.92
N GLN A 185 -1.06 -9.73 13.13
CA GLN A 185 -0.24 -10.87 13.53
C GLN A 185 -1.03 -12.18 13.50
N SER A 186 -2.27 -12.18 13.99
CA SER A 186 -3.16 -13.35 13.95
C SER A 186 -3.45 -13.78 12.52
N GLU A 187 -3.79 -12.84 11.64
CA GLU A 187 -4.04 -13.08 10.22
C GLU A 187 -2.79 -13.62 9.51
N LEU A 188 -1.61 -13.07 9.81
CA LEU A 188 -0.34 -13.55 9.27
C LEU A 188 -0.06 -15.01 9.67
N VAL A 189 -0.24 -15.36 10.94
CA VAL A 189 -0.09 -16.74 11.42
C VAL A 189 -1.05 -17.67 10.71
N GLN A 190 -2.30 -17.26 10.52
CA GLN A 190 -3.31 -18.08 9.85
C GLN A 190 -3.02 -18.24 8.35
N ALA A 191 -2.67 -17.17 7.65
CA ALA A 191 -2.30 -17.20 6.24
C ALA A 191 -1.06 -18.07 6.00
N ASN A 192 -0.09 -18.06 6.92
CA ASN A 192 1.08 -18.93 6.84
C ASN A 192 0.76 -20.42 6.94
N LYS A 193 -0.27 -20.81 7.73
CA LYS A 193 -0.72 -22.21 7.76
C LYS A 193 -1.31 -22.63 6.41
N VAL A 194 -2.11 -21.75 5.79
CA VAL A 194 -2.71 -22.01 4.47
C VAL A 194 -1.64 -22.05 3.38
N ALA A 195 -0.70 -21.11 3.39
CA ALA A 195 0.39 -21.04 2.42
C ALA A 195 1.33 -22.25 2.52
N ALA A 196 1.58 -22.77 3.71
CA ALA A 196 2.37 -23.99 3.89
C ALA A 196 1.73 -25.25 3.28
N ALA A 197 0.40 -25.23 3.09
CA ALA A 197 -0.37 -26.32 2.49
C ALA A 197 -0.71 -26.10 1.00
N SER A 198 -0.17 -25.05 0.37
CA SER A 198 -0.50 -24.66 -1.00
C SER A 198 0.74 -24.52 -1.88
N ASP A 199 0.68 -25.07 -3.09
CA ASP A 199 1.73 -24.89 -4.09
C ASP A 199 1.69 -23.51 -4.78
N GLN A 200 0.65 -22.71 -4.54
CA GLN A 200 0.47 -21.40 -5.17
C GLN A 200 0.98 -20.24 -4.30
N PHE A 201 1.03 -20.42 -2.98
CA PHE A 201 1.41 -19.38 -2.03
C PHE A 201 2.78 -19.63 -1.38
N LEU A 202 3.34 -18.59 -0.78
CA LEU A 202 4.57 -18.64 0.00
C LEU A 202 4.29 -18.13 1.41
N THR A 203 4.76 -18.85 2.43
CA THR A 203 4.76 -18.38 3.82
C THR A 203 5.57 -17.09 3.97
N CYS A 204 5.05 -16.10 4.68
CA CYS A 204 5.58 -14.75 4.88
C CYS A 204 6.23 -14.56 6.25
#